data_AF-A0A350PFG6-F1
#
_entry.id   AF-A0A350PFG6-F1
#
_cell.length_a   1.000
_cell.length_b   1.000
_cell.length_c   1.000
_cell.angle_alpha   90.00
_cell.angle_beta   90.00
_cell.angle_gamma   90.00
#
_symmetry.space_group_name_H-M   'P 1'
#
loop_
_entity.id
_entity.type
_entity.pdbx_description
1 polymer ?
#
loop_
_entity_poly.entity_id
_entity_poly.type
_entity_poly.pdbx_seq_one_letter_code
_entity_poly.pdbx_strand_id
1 'polypeptide(L)'
;MKKSKFSPSQIIKILNEYESGKTASEVSRSYGISQATLYNWKKKYGGMEASDLKKLKALEEENRKLKRMYAELALDHQMAKEIIEKKL
;
A
#
# COMPACT_ATOMS: atom_id res chain seq x y z
N MET A 1 3.48 -8.30 -11.24
CA MET A 1 3.41 -9.36 -10.22
C MET A 1 1.95 -9.74 -10.01
N LYS A 2 1.59 -11.03 -10.04
CA LYS A 2 0.24 -11.45 -9.60
C LYS A 2 0.01 -10.96 -8.16
N LYS A 3 -1.23 -10.58 -7.83
CA LYS A 3 -1.60 -10.21 -6.45
C LYS A 3 -1.21 -11.35 -5.51
N SER A 4 -0.48 -11.02 -4.45
CA SER A 4 -0.15 -11.98 -3.39
C SER A 4 -1.45 -12.48 -2.75
N LYS A 5 -1.49 -13.78 -2.41
CA LYS A 5 -2.57 -14.35 -1.57
C LYS A 5 -2.52 -13.81 -0.13
N PHE A 6 -1.36 -13.27 0.28
CA PHE A 6 -1.13 -12.70 1.60
C PHE A 6 -1.32 -11.19 1.57
N SER A 7 -2.04 -10.69 2.57
CA SER A 7 -2.12 -9.25 2.85
C SER A 7 -0.75 -8.70 3.28
N PRO A 8 -0.49 -7.39 3.09
CA PRO A 8 0.76 -6.77 3.55
C PRO A 8 1.03 -7.01 5.04
N SER A 9 0.00 -6.99 5.88
CA SER A 9 0.16 -7.27 7.32
C SER A 9 0.52 -8.71 7.63
N GLN A 10 0.03 -9.68 6.84
CA GLN A 10 0.49 -11.08 6.96
C GLN A 10 1.94 -11.22 6.50
N ILE A 11 2.33 -10.53 5.42
CA ILE A 11 3.70 -10.54 4.91
C ILE A 11 4.68 -10.01 5.97
N ILE A 12 4.37 -8.90 6.64
CA ILE A 12 5.24 -8.37 7.70
C ILE A 12 5.36 -9.34 8.88
N LYS A 13 4.26 -9.97 9.31
CA LYS A 13 4.34 -11.01 10.37
C LYS A 13 5.29 -12.15 9.99
N ILE A 14 5.21 -12.62 8.74
CA ILE A 14 6.08 -13.68 8.23
C ILE A 14 7.54 -13.21 8.17
N LEU A 15 7.78 -11.97 7.76
CA LEU A 15 9.13 -11.39 7.74
C LEU A 15 9.70 -11.23 9.16
N ASN A 16 8.89 -10.81 10.14
CA ASN A 16 9.33 -10.70 11.52
C ASN A 16 9.73 -12.05 12.11
N GLU A 17 9.03 -13.14 11.75
CA GLU A 17 9.44 -14.50 12.15
C GLU A 17 10.77 -14.94 11.52
N TYR A 18 11.02 -14.53 10.27
CA TYR A 18 12.30 -14.75 9.62
C TYR A 18 13.41 -13.92 10.27
N GLU A 19 13.13 -12.66 10.63
CA GLU A 19 14.08 -11.76 11.27
C GLU A 19 14.33 -12.11 12.75
N SER A 20 13.39 -12.79 13.42
CA SER A 20 13.55 -13.32 14.78
C SER A 20 14.40 -14.60 14.84
N GLY A 21 15.00 -15.03 13.72
CA GLY A 21 16.00 -16.10 13.68
C GLY A 21 15.54 -17.42 13.06
N LYS A 22 14.30 -17.54 12.53
CA LYS A 22 13.93 -18.74 11.76
C LYS A 22 14.66 -18.77 10.42
N THR A 23 15.00 -19.95 9.94
CA THR A 23 15.64 -20.09 8.62
C THR A 23 14.63 -19.83 7.50
N ALA A 24 15.13 -19.40 6.34
CA ALA A 24 14.29 -19.17 5.16
C ALA A 24 13.55 -20.45 4.73
N SER A 25 14.14 -21.64 4.96
CA SER A 25 13.54 -22.94 4.65
C SER A 25 12.33 -23.24 5.53
N GLU A 26 12.46 -23.03 6.85
CA GLU A 26 11.36 -23.26 7.81
C GLU A 26 10.18 -22.34 7.54
N VAL A 27 10.44 -21.05 7.33
CA VAL A 27 9.39 -20.06 7.03
C VAL A 27 8.69 -20.41 5.71
N SER A 28 9.47 -20.76 4.68
CA SER A 28 8.94 -21.16 3.37
C SER A 28 8.01 -22.38 3.48
N ARG A 29 8.42 -23.39 4.26
CA ARG A 29 7.63 -24.61 4.47
C ARG A 29 6.38 -24.36 5.31
N SER A 30 6.49 -23.56 6.39
CA SER A 30 5.37 -23.24 7.29
C SER A 30 4.24 -22.48 6.58
N TYR A 31 4.60 -21.56 5.68
CA TYR A 31 3.65 -20.68 5.01
C TYR A 31 3.33 -21.09 3.57
N GLY A 32 3.92 -22.18 3.07
CA GLY A 32 3.69 -22.67 1.71
C GLY A 32 4.16 -21.68 0.63
N ILE A 33 5.24 -20.96 0.89
CA ILE A 33 5.83 -19.98 -0.03
C ILE A 33 7.22 -20.45 -0.47
N SER A 34 7.70 -19.97 -1.62
CA SER A 34 9.09 -20.20 -2.00
C SER A 34 10.04 -19.26 -1.27
N GLN A 35 11.29 -19.67 -1.07
CA GLN A 35 12.33 -18.80 -0.49
C GLN A 35 12.52 -17.52 -1.33
N ALA A 36 12.42 -17.61 -2.66
CA ALA A 36 12.44 -16.44 -3.53
C ALA A 36 11.30 -15.45 -3.22
N THR A 37 10.11 -15.94 -2.85
CA THR A 37 9.00 -15.08 -2.42
C THR A 37 9.32 -14.36 -1.12
N LEU A 38 9.91 -15.07 -0.14
CA LEU A 38 10.33 -14.48 1.13
C LEU A 38 11.37 -13.37 0.92
N TYR A 39 12.39 -13.59 0.08
CA TYR A 39 13.39 -12.56 -0.22
C TYR A 39 12.81 -11.36 -0.97
N ASN A 40 11.89 -11.59 -1.91
CA ASN A 40 11.19 -10.51 -2.61
C ASN A 40 10.34 -9.68 -1.64
N TRP A 41 9.69 -10.32 -0.67
CA TRP A 41 8.97 -9.61 0.39
C TRP A 41 9.93 -8.83 1.29
N LYS A 42 11.07 -9.41 1.69
CA LYS A 42 12.08 -8.69 2.47
C LYS A 42 12.60 -7.46 1.74
N LYS A 43 12.82 -7.53 0.42
CA LYS A 43 13.21 -6.37 -0.38
C LYS A 43 12.14 -5.28 -0.42
N LYS A 44 10.86 -5.65 -0.38
CA LYS A 44 9.73 -4.73 -0.55
C LYS A 44 9.17 -4.17 0.77
N TYR A 45 9.20 -4.98 1.82
CA TYR A 45 8.56 -4.73 3.11
C TYR A 45 9.51 -4.88 4.30
N GLY A 46 10.77 -5.29 4.08
CA GLY A 46 11.76 -5.39 5.16
C GLY A 46 12.06 -4.03 5.77
N GLY A 47 12.20 -4.00 7.10
CA GLY A 47 12.36 -2.77 7.87
C GLY A 47 11.08 -1.93 8.00
N MET A 48 9.93 -2.43 7.54
CA MET A 48 8.63 -1.81 7.76
C MET A 48 7.94 -2.47 8.96
N GLU A 49 7.52 -1.67 9.94
CA GLU A 49 6.78 -2.15 11.09
C GLU A 49 5.27 -2.21 10.84
N ALA A 50 4.53 -2.92 11.70
CA ALA A 50 3.07 -2.95 11.64
C ALA A 50 2.44 -1.54 11.79
N SER A 51 3.10 -0.63 12.52
CA SER A 51 2.74 0.79 12.62
C SER A 51 2.89 1.52 11.29
N ASP A 52 3.93 1.21 10.52
CA ASP A 52 4.20 1.84 9.23
C ASP A 52 3.14 1.45 8.20
N LEU A 53 2.67 0.19 8.22
CA LEU A 53 1.53 -0.22 7.40
C LEU A 53 0.23 0.49 7.76
N LYS A 54 -0.04 0.69 9.06
CA LYS A 54 -1.22 1.44 9.50
C LYS A 54 -1.15 2.88 9.00
N LYS A 55 0.02 3.52 9.14
CA LYS A 55 0.26 4.87 8.66
C LYS A 55 0.14 4.95 7.14
N LEU A 56 0.69 3.98 6.41
CA LEU A 56 0.59 3.89 4.95
C LEU A 56 -0.87 3.81 4.50
N LYS A 57 -1.68 2.93 5.11
CA LYS A 57 -3.12 2.81 4.78
C LYS A 57 -3.89 4.09 5.07
N ALA A 58 -3.60 4.75 6.19
CA ALA A 58 -4.23 6.03 6.54
C ALA A 58 -3.89 7.11 5.49
N LEU A 59 -2.62 7.20 5.09
CA LEU A 59 -2.16 8.13 4.06
C LEU A 59 -2.76 7.81 2.68
N GLU A 60 -2.88 6.54 2.31
CA GLU A 60 -3.54 6.14 1.05
C GLU A 60 -5.03 6.55 1.03
N GLU A 61 -5.74 6.37 2.15
CA GLU A 61 -7.13 6.76 2.29
C GLU A 61 -7.31 8.29 2.24
N GLU A 62 -6.47 9.02 2.96
CA GLU A 62 -6.47 10.47 2.96
C GLU A 62 -6.16 11.03 1.57
N ASN A 63 -5.15 10.49 0.89
CA ASN A 63 -4.82 10.88 -0.48
C ASN A 63 -5.98 10.61 -1.45
N ARG A 64 -6.68 9.47 -1.29
CA ARG A 64 -7.89 9.19 -2.09
C ARG A 64 -8.98 10.24 -1.87
N LYS A 65 -9.23 10.63 -0.61
CA LYS A 65 -10.21 11.67 -0.28
C LYS A 65 -9.80 13.03 -0.86
N LEU A 66 -8.54 13.42 -0.69
CA LEU A 66 -8.00 14.68 -1.22
C LEU A 66 -8.12 14.74 -2.74
N LYS A 67 -7.77 13.66 -3.45
CA LYS A 67 -7.93 13.58 -4.92
C LYS A 67 -9.38 13.75 -5.36
N ARG A 68 -10.33 13.14 -4.63
CA ARG A 68 -11.76 13.29 -4.91
C ARG A 68 -12.22 14.73 -4.72
N MET A 69 -11.90 15.34 -3.57
CA MET A 69 -12.26 16.72 -3.28
C MET A 69 -11.66 17.69 -4.30
N TYR A 70 -10.40 17.47 -4.69
CA TYR A 70 -9.75 18.29 -5.71
C TYR A 70 -10.45 18.16 -7.08
N ALA A 71 -10.82 16.94 -7.49
CA ALA A 71 -11.52 16.73 -8.74
C ALA A 71 -12.90 17.42 -8.75
N GLU A 72 -13.67 17.30 -7.67
CA GLU A 72 -14.95 17.99 -7.51
C GLU A 72 -14.77 19.52 -7.60
N LEU A 73 -13.82 20.08 -6.84
CA LEU A 73 -13.52 21.51 -6.87
C LEU A 73 -13.03 22.00 -8.24
N ALA A 74 -12.21 21.21 -8.93
CA ALA A 74 -11.69 21.56 -10.25
C ALA A 74 -12.82 21.64 -11.29
N LEU A 75 -13.79 20.72 -11.22
CA LEU A 75 -14.97 20.74 -12.09
C LEU A 75 -15.85 21.96 -11.81
N ASP A 76 -16.13 22.26 -10.54
CA ASP A 76 -16.91 23.44 -10.15
C ASP A 76 -16.25 24.74 -10.63
N HIS A 77 -14.93 24.84 -10.47
CA HIS A 77 -14.15 25.98 -10.92
C HIS A 77 -14.16 26.11 -12.45
N GLN A 78 -14.08 25.00 -13.19
CA GLN A 78 -14.20 25.03 -14.65
C GLN A 78 -15.59 25.52 -15.08
N MET A 79 -16.67 25.00 -14.49
CA MET A 79 -18.03 25.47 -14.77
C MET A 79 -18.18 26.97 -14.46
N ALA A 80 -17.65 27.44 -13.33
CA ALA A 80 -17.71 28.85 -12.96
C ALA A 80 -17.01 29.73 -14.00
N LYS A 81 -15.83 29.32 -14.49
CA LYS A 81 -15.11 30.04 -15.55
C LYS A 81 -15.91 30.08 -16.85
N GLU A 82 -16.47 28.95 -17.29
CA GLU A 82 -17.28 28.89 -18.52
C GLU A 82 -18.51 29.80 -18.44
N ILE A 83 -19.16 29.91 -17.28
CA ILE A 83 -20.30 30.82 -17.07
C ILE A 83 -19.86 32.28 -17.16
N ILE A 84 -18.72 32.63 -16.57
CA ILE A 84 -18.18 34.00 -16.61
C ILE A 84 -17.81 34.37 -18.05
N GLU A 85 -17.10 33.50 -18.76
CA GLU A 85 -16.72 33.71 -20.17
C GLU A 85 -17.92 33.86 -21.10
N LYS A 86 -19.02 33.13 -20.86
CA LYS A 86 -20.27 33.27 -21.65
C LYS A 86 -21.08 34.54 -21.33
N LYS A 87 -20.81 35.21 -20.21
CA LYS A 87 -21.51 36.44 -19.79
C LYS A 87 -20.78 37.72 -20.21
N LEU A 88 -19.51 37.62 -20.59
CA LEU A 88 -18.70 38.68 -21.19
C LEU A 88 -18.84 38.68 -22.71
#